data_AF-A0A932TKN8-F1
#
_entry.id   AF-A0A932TKN8-F1
#
_cell.length_a   1.000
_cell.length_b   1.000
_cell.length_c   1.000
_cell.angle_alpha   90.00
_cell.angle_beta   90.00
_cell.angle_gamma   90.00
#
_symmetry.space_group_name_H-M   'P 1'
#
loop_
_entity.id
_entity.type
_entity.pdbx_description
1 polymer ?
#
loop_
_entity_poly.entity_id
_entity_poly.type
_entity_poly.pdbx_seq_one_letter_code
_entity_poly.pdbx_strand_id
1 'polypeptide(L)'
;YDAFGELPAADDNASGVAGLIELAALLGKASLPLRVELVAYTLEEPKTIDGDGLFRTVGGSAVHAEFLKERGVQVRLMLSLEMIGYFSNAEGSQGYPSRIFRLFYPSPGNFLMVVGRLQDGVLARQVKKAMRSASPLPVYSLNAPASLEGIDWSDHYSYWKRDYPALMITDTALNRNREYHKAGDTADRLDFTRMAMVVQGVYAAVLQSAEDGSKESTVSEAAKYFSPDYITARTRFRQAVEKAGGRYYAIPLDAKGPANGDLTIDVGWIGSDHPKWVLLHSSGLHGVEGFAGSAIQFDLPDSVPKLPEETALVFAHVLNPYGMAWLRRFNENNVDLNRNFIGDGKYSGAPEAYPKLDWFLNPQRPPSSDFFLLKAGWLIVRYGYNALKQAIAGGQYEYPRGLFFGGKQLQPGPVKYQEFLAQRLSSAEQIAAIDVHTGLGSYGEDTLLVEQRNYIAAREVFGERVAPLSPENSPAYQTSGSIDTMLPRVFPKAKISFVCQEFGTYSAVKVLHALREENRWHHYGAGTPDHPTTQKLKEAFSPNDVSWKRSVLARGQELFHQAVELLLSEQEQMNGEAKSLEPRARR
;
A
#
# COMPACT_ATOMS: atom_id res chain seq x y z
N TYR A 1 -11.06 -30.10 -29.76
CA TYR A 1 -12.51 -29.78 -29.60
C TYR A 1 -13.12 -29.63 -30.99
N ASP A 2 -12.45 -28.92 -31.88
CA ASP A 2 -12.31 -29.29 -33.28
C ASP A 2 -11.00 -30.08 -33.52
N ALA A 3 -10.76 -30.45 -34.77
CA ALA A 3 -9.60 -31.16 -35.31
C ALA A 3 -9.50 -30.86 -36.82
N PHE A 4 -8.31 -30.98 -37.41
CA PHE A 4 -8.18 -30.90 -38.87
C PHE A 4 -8.87 -32.09 -39.57
N GLY A 5 -10.04 -31.82 -40.16
CA GLY A 5 -10.82 -32.81 -40.90
C GLY A 5 -11.39 -33.92 -39.99
N GLU A 6 -11.35 -35.17 -40.48
CA GLU A 6 -11.83 -36.36 -39.75
C GLU A 6 -10.69 -37.13 -39.06
N LEU A 7 -9.57 -36.46 -38.78
CA LEU A 7 -8.38 -37.11 -38.22
C LEU A 7 -8.49 -37.33 -36.71
N PRO A 8 -7.74 -38.30 -36.15
CA PRO A 8 -7.85 -38.65 -34.73
C PRO A 8 -7.42 -37.53 -33.77
N ALA A 9 -6.44 -36.70 -34.16
CA ALA A 9 -6.15 -35.45 -33.47
C ALA A 9 -5.82 -35.61 -31.96
N ALA A 10 -5.12 -36.69 -31.62
CA ALA A 10 -4.87 -37.05 -30.23
C ALA A 10 -4.00 -36.03 -29.53
N ASP A 11 -2.91 -35.59 -30.16
CA ASP A 11 -2.07 -34.53 -29.63
C ASP A 11 -2.64 -33.16 -29.99
N ASP A 12 -3.13 -33.00 -31.23
CA ASP A 12 -3.68 -31.76 -31.78
C ASP A 12 -5.20 -31.85 -32.04
N ASN A 13 -6.08 -31.46 -31.12
CA ASN A 13 -5.78 -30.92 -29.78
C ASN A 13 -6.56 -31.65 -28.68
N ALA A 14 -6.80 -32.97 -28.83
CA ALA A 14 -7.44 -33.76 -27.78
C ALA A 14 -6.63 -33.76 -26.48
N SER A 15 -5.29 -33.67 -26.57
CA SER A 15 -4.40 -33.54 -25.41
C SER A 15 -4.69 -32.28 -24.59
N GLY A 16 -4.84 -31.11 -25.24
CA GLY A 16 -5.22 -29.85 -24.61
C GLY A 16 -6.62 -29.89 -24.01
N VAL A 17 -7.58 -30.51 -24.71
CA VAL A 17 -8.95 -30.72 -24.19
C VAL A 17 -8.93 -31.54 -22.91
N ALA A 18 -8.20 -32.66 -22.88
CA ALA A 18 -8.06 -33.49 -21.70
C ALA A 18 -7.43 -32.70 -20.54
N GLY A 19 -6.44 -31.86 -20.84
CA GLY A 19 -5.85 -30.94 -19.86
C GLY A 19 -6.86 -29.95 -19.27
N LEU A 20 -7.73 -29.35 -20.09
CA LEU A 20 -8.78 -28.45 -19.61
C LEU A 20 -9.79 -29.15 -18.70
N ILE A 21 -10.19 -30.38 -19.02
CA ILE A 21 -11.12 -31.17 -18.20
C ILE A 21 -10.52 -31.42 -16.81
N GLU A 22 -9.26 -31.83 -16.74
CA GLU A 22 -8.58 -32.05 -15.46
C GLU A 22 -8.36 -30.74 -14.69
N LEU A 23 -8.01 -29.64 -15.38
CA LEU A 23 -7.94 -28.31 -14.76
C LEU A 23 -9.28 -27.91 -14.13
N ALA A 24 -10.42 -28.22 -14.77
CA ALA A 24 -11.73 -27.97 -14.20
C ALA A 24 -11.95 -28.72 -12.88
N ALA A 25 -11.52 -30.00 -12.82
CA ALA A 25 -11.61 -30.81 -11.61
C ALA A 25 -10.72 -30.29 -10.47
N LEU A 26 -9.52 -29.79 -10.78
CA LEU A 26 -8.58 -29.23 -9.80
C LEU A 26 -9.03 -27.84 -9.31
N LEU A 27 -9.34 -26.93 -10.25
CA LEU A 27 -9.77 -25.56 -9.94
C LEU A 27 -11.12 -25.51 -9.24
N GLY A 28 -12.03 -26.46 -9.52
CA GLY A 28 -13.31 -26.58 -8.82
C GLY A 28 -13.17 -26.92 -7.33
N LYS A 29 -11.99 -27.36 -6.88
CA LYS A 29 -11.66 -27.61 -5.47
C LYS A 29 -10.85 -26.48 -4.83
N ALA A 30 -10.40 -25.51 -5.62
CA ALA A 30 -9.58 -24.41 -5.16
C ALA A 30 -10.43 -23.19 -4.77
N SER A 31 -9.96 -22.43 -3.77
CA SER A 31 -10.49 -21.09 -3.51
C SER A 31 -9.79 -20.11 -4.45
N LEU A 32 -10.53 -19.56 -5.40
CA LEU A 32 -9.98 -18.67 -6.43
C LEU A 32 -10.38 -17.22 -6.12
N PRO A 33 -9.42 -16.32 -5.86
CA PRO A 33 -9.72 -14.93 -5.54
C PRO A 33 -10.04 -14.08 -6.78
N LEU A 34 -9.94 -14.67 -7.98
CA LEU A 34 -10.33 -14.10 -9.26
C LEU A 34 -11.14 -15.15 -10.04
N ARG A 35 -11.97 -14.67 -10.97
CA ARG A 35 -12.64 -15.54 -11.94
C ARG A 35 -11.61 -16.20 -12.86
N VAL A 36 -11.72 -17.51 -13.02
CA VAL A 36 -10.99 -18.29 -14.02
C VAL A 36 -11.99 -18.88 -15.00
N GLU A 37 -11.77 -18.69 -16.29
CA GLU A 37 -12.58 -19.25 -17.36
C GLU A 37 -11.79 -20.37 -18.05
N LEU A 38 -12.40 -21.55 -18.15
CA LEU A 38 -11.88 -22.67 -18.93
C LEU A 38 -12.72 -22.75 -20.20
N VAL A 39 -12.08 -22.64 -21.36
CA VAL A 39 -12.77 -22.51 -22.64
C VAL A 39 -12.18 -23.47 -23.65
N ALA A 40 -13.05 -24.26 -24.28
CA ALA A 40 -12.74 -25.12 -25.41
C ALA A 40 -13.26 -24.43 -26.67
N TYR A 41 -12.37 -23.98 -27.56
CA TYR A 41 -12.75 -23.27 -28.77
C TYR A 41 -13.15 -24.24 -29.90
N THR A 42 -13.78 -23.71 -30.94
CA THR A 42 -14.10 -24.46 -32.16
C THR A 42 -13.68 -23.63 -33.35
N LEU A 43 -13.39 -24.27 -34.47
CA LEU A 43 -12.93 -23.63 -35.69
C LEU A 43 -11.62 -22.85 -35.45
N GLU A 44 -10.68 -23.46 -34.74
CA GLU A 44 -9.27 -23.07 -34.69
C GLU A 44 -8.64 -23.44 -36.03
N GLU A 45 -8.83 -24.70 -36.44
CA GLU A 45 -8.10 -25.35 -37.53
C GLU A 45 -8.42 -24.75 -38.91
N PRO A 46 -7.48 -24.81 -39.87
CA PRO A 46 -7.72 -24.36 -41.23
C PRO A 46 -8.64 -25.32 -41.99
N LYS A 47 -9.33 -24.81 -43.02
CA LYS A 47 -10.19 -25.64 -43.90
C LYS A 47 -9.41 -26.50 -44.89
N THR A 48 -8.15 -26.16 -45.14
CA THR A 48 -7.25 -26.79 -46.11
C THR A 48 -5.85 -26.84 -45.53
N ILE A 49 -5.03 -27.80 -45.95
CA ILE A 49 -3.68 -27.99 -45.40
C ILE A 49 -2.74 -26.78 -45.62
N ASP A 50 -2.95 -26.04 -46.72
CA ASP A 50 -2.21 -24.80 -47.04
C ASP A 50 -2.93 -23.54 -46.57
N GLY A 51 -4.04 -23.68 -45.83
CA GLY A 51 -4.88 -22.58 -45.38
C GLY A 51 -4.43 -22.01 -44.04
N ASP A 52 -4.74 -20.73 -43.81
CA ASP A 52 -4.61 -20.13 -42.49
C ASP A 52 -5.68 -20.67 -41.52
N GLY A 53 -5.30 -20.87 -40.26
CA GLY A 53 -6.22 -21.27 -39.20
C GLY A 53 -7.37 -20.28 -39.04
N LEU A 54 -8.58 -20.81 -38.86
CA LEU A 54 -9.80 -20.01 -38.74
C LEU A 54 -9.81 -19.16 -37.46
N PHE A 55 -9.03 -19.51 -36.43
CA PHE A 55 -8.80 -18.67 -35.24
C PHE A 55 -8.35 -17.25 -35.59
N ARG A 56 -7.70 -17.02 -36.74
CA ARG A 56 -7.24 -15.68 -37.15
C ARG A 56 -8.37 -14.75 -37.56
N THR A 57 -9.56 -15.26 -37.85
CA THR A 57 -10.67 -14.48 -38.42
C THR A 57 -11.98 -14.70 -37.69
N VAL A 58 -12.55 -15.90 -37.76
CA VAL A 58 -13.92 -16.22 -37.32
C VAL A 58 -13.99 -17.36 -36.31
N GLY A 59 -12.85 -17.95 -35.93
CA GLY A 59 -12.77 -19.02 -34.95
C GLY A 59 -13.25 -18.60 -33.56
N GLY A 60 -13.56 -19.59 -32.72
CA GLY A 60 -14.17 -19.38 -31.41
C GLY A 60 -13.38 -18.43 -30.51
N SER A 61 -12.05 -18.47 -30.55
CA SER A 61 -11.18 -17.58 -29.76
C SER A 61 -11.25 -16.13 -30.23
N ALA A 62 -11.40 -15.87 -31.54
CA ALA A 62 -11.57 -14.53 -32.08
C ALA A 62 -12.90 -13.90 -31.62
N VAL A 63 -13.97 -14.68 -31.65
CA VAL A 63 -15.30 -14.27 -31.17
C VAL A 63 -15.26 -14.00 -29.66
N HIS A 64 -14.62 -14.87 -28.88
CA HIS A 64 -14.55 -14.70 -27.43
C HIS A 64 -13.68 -13.50 -27.03
N ALA A 65 -12.49 -13.35 -27.62
CA ALA A 65 -11.62 -12.21 -27.34
C ALA A 65 -12.31 -10.88 -27.67
N GLU A 66 -13.09 -10.82 -28.76
CA GLU A 66 -13.86 -9.62 -29.09
C GLU A 66 -15.02 -9.38 -28.11
N PHE A 67 -15.77 -10.42 -27.75
CA PHE A 67 -16.83 -10.34 -26.74
C PHE A 67 -16.34 -9.77 -25.40
N LEU A 68 -15.16 -10.20 -24.94
CA LEU A 68 -14.53 -9.70 -23.72
C LEU A 68 -14.13 -8.22 -23.88
N LYS A 69 -13.59 -7.85 -25.04
CA LYS A 69 -13.17 -6.47 -25.35
C LYS A 69 -14.35 -5.51 -25.36
N GLU A 70 -15.44 -5.89 -26.03
CA GLU A 70 -16.67 -5.09 -26.13
C GLU A 70 -17.32 -4.83 -24.76
N ARG A 71 -17.19 -5.78 -23.83
CA ARG A 71 -17.71 -5.67 -22.45
C ARG A 71 -16.74 -5.00 -21.49
N GLY A 72 -15.57 -4.57 -21.96
CA GLY A 72 -14.53 -3.98 -21.11
C GLY A 72 -14.00 -4.94 -20.05
N VAL A 73 -14.08 -6.25 -20.28
CA VAL A 73 -13.56 -7.25 -19.34
C VAL A 73 -12.04 -7.18 -19.37
N GLN A 74 -11.43 -7.03 -18.18
CA GLN A 74 -9.98 -7.05 -18.05
C GLN A 74 -9.49 -8.49 -17.95
N VAL A 75 -8.72 -8.93 -18.96
CA VAL A 75 -8.07 -10.24 -18.95
C VAL A 75 -6.65 -10.07 -18.42
N ARG A 76 -6.36 -10.69 -17.26
CA ARG A 76 -5.01 -10.67 -16.67
C ARG A 76 -4.03 -11.55 -17.44
N LEU A 77 -4.48 -12.75 -17.79
CA LEU A 77 -3.69 -13.78 -18.44
C LEU A 77 -4.62 -14.75 -19.16
N MET A 78 -4.34 -15.01 -20.43
CA MET A 78 -4.84 -16.18 -21.17
C MET A 78 -3.71 -17.18 -21.37
N LEU A 79 -3.97 -18.46 -21.12
CA LEU A 79 -3.05 -19.56 -21.39
C LEU A 79 -3.69 -20.47 -22.45
N SER A 80 -3.09 -20.54 -23.65
CA SER A 80 -3.48 -21.51 -24.68
C SER A 80 -2.78 -22.85 -24.40
N LEU A 81 -3.53 -23.95 -24.35
CA LEU A 81 -2.96 -25.30 -24.29
C LEU A 81 -2.94 -25.86 -25.70
N GLU A 82 -1.76 -25.88 -26.30
CA GLU A 82 -1.56 -26.17 -27.72
C GLU A 82 -0.62 -27.37 -27.85
N MET A 83 -1.18 -28.57 -28.03
CA MET A 83 -0.46 -29.84 -28.09
C MET A 83 0.44 -30.06 -26.85
N ILE A 84 -0.03 -30.86 -25.91
CA ILE A 84 0.66 -31.04 -24.61
C ILE A 84 1.00 -32.51 -24.32
N GLY A 85 0.90 -33.39 -25.31
CA GLY A 85 0.90 -34.83 -25.14
C GLY A 85 2.12 -35.57 -25.67
N TYR A 86 2.83 -35.03 -26.67
CA TYR A 86 3.89 -35.77 -27.34
C TYR A 86 5.30 -35.42 -26.80
N PHE A 87 5.98 -36.45 -26.27
CA PHE A 87 7.31 -36.31 -25.69
C PHE A 87 8.24 -37.43 -26.17
N SER A 88 9.53 -37.10 -26.35
CA SER A 88 10.55 -38.08 -26.69
C SER A 88 11.89 -37.77 -26.02
N ASN A 89 12.50 -38.81 -25.45
CA ASN A 89 13.86 -38.72 -24.88
C ASN A 89 14.95 -39.00 -25.91
N ALA A 90 14.60 -39.34 -27.16
CA ALA A 90 15.58 -39.61 -28.19
C ALA A 90 16.31 -38.33 -28.61
N GLU A 91 17.62 -38.41 -28.78
CA GLU A 91 18.40 -37.30 -29.33
C GLU A 91 17.92 -36.93 -30.74
N GLY A 92 17.82 -35.62 -31.02
CA GLY A 92 17.33 -35.10 -32.30
C GLY A 92 15.82 -35.20 -32.50
N SER A 93 15.07 -35.65 -31.49
CA SER A 93 13.60 -35.71 -31.57
C SER A 93 12.93 -34.33 -31.57
N GLN A 94 13.64 -33.29 -31.13
CA GLN A 94 13.18 -31.91 -31.18
C GLN A 94 13.70 -31.18 -32.42
N GLY A 95 12.78 -30.78 -33.30
CA GLY A 95 13.02 -29.83 -34.39
C GLY A 95 12.97 -28.38 -33.92
N TYR A 96 13.52 -27.48 -34.74
CA TYR A 96 13.39 -26.04 -34.57
C TYR A 96 13.33 -25.37 -35.95
N PRO A 97 12.60 -24.26 -36.13
CA PRO A 97 12.51 -23.54 -37.41
C PRO A 97 13.88 -23.03 -37.91
N SER A 98 14.80 -22.74 -36.98
CA SER A 98 16.16 -22.28 -37.29
C SER A 98 17.22 -23.00 -36.45
N ARG A 99 18.40 -23.23 -37.04
CA ARG A 99 19.53 -23.88 -36.37
C ARG A 99 20.03 -23.10 -35.16
N ILE A 100 19.84 -21.77 -35.12
CA ILE A 100 20.29 -20.93 -33.99
C ILE A 100 19.60 -21.32 -32.68
N PHE A 101 18.37 -21.80 -32.73
CA PHE A 101 17.61 -22.23 -31.55
C PHE A 101 18.24 -23.44 -30.85
N ARG A 102 18.99 -24.27 -31.57
CA ARG A 102 19.71 -25.42 -31.00
C ARG A 102 20.84 -25.02 -30.05
N LEU A 103 21.24 -23.74 -30.04
CA LEU A 103 22.20 -23.21 -29.05
C LEU A 103 21.55 -22.95 -27.69
N PHE A 104 20.23 -22.77 -27.64
CA PHE A 104 19.51 -22.31 -26.45
C PHE A 104 18.53 -23.34 -25.90
N TYR A 105 18.09 -24.29 -26.73
CA TYR A 105 17.06 -25.25 -26.40
C TYR A 105 17.53 -26.70 -26.67
N PRO A 106 17.04 -27.68 -25.90
CA PRO A 106 17.56 -29.04 -25.91
C PRO A 106 17.23 -29.83 -27.19
N SER A 107 18.00 -30.87 -27.45
CA SER A 107 17.86 -31.77 -28.61
C SER A 107 16.80 -32.88 -28.39
N PRO A 108 16.66 -33.47 -27.18
CA PRO A 108 15.50 -34.29 -26.85
C PRO A 108 14.23 -33.46 -26.66
N GLY A 109 13.12 -33.91 -27.23
CA GLY A 109 11.79 -33.31 -27.09
C GLY A 109 11.06 -33.74 -25.82
N ASN A 110 11.70 -33.60 -24.66
CA ASN A 110 11.16 -34.03 -23.35
C ASN A 110 10.83 -32.86 -22.41
N PHE A 111 10.43 -31.72 -22.99
CA PHE A 111 10.18 -30.46 -22.28
C PHE A 111 8.94 -29.73 -22.85
N LEU A 112 8.46 -28.72 -22.12
CA LEU A 112 7.45 -27.77 -22.60
C LEU A 112 8.04 -26.40 -22.93
N MET A 113 7.39 -25.70 -23.84
CA MET A 113 7.68 -24.31 -24.18
C MET A 113 6.52 -23.39 -23.77
N VAL A 114 6.85 -22.30 -23.07
CA VAL A 114 5.98 -21.15 -22.83
C VAL A 114 6.30 -20.08 -23.88
N VAL A 115 5.38 -19.86 -24.82
CA VAL A 115 5.58 -18.92 -25.94
C VAL A 115 4.78 -17.64 -25.71
N GLY A 116 5.42 -16.49 -25.94
CA GLY A 116 4.83 -15.16 -25.78
C GLY A 116 5.39 -14.11 -26.75
N ARG A 117 4.84 -12.89 -26.77
CA ARG A 117 5.45 -11.77 -27.51
C ARG A 117 6.68 -11.27 -26.78
N LEU A 118 7.52 -10.48 -27.46
CA LEU A 118 8.69 -9.82 -26.85
C LEU A 118 8.33 -9.02 -25.59
N GLN A 119 7.20 -8.30 -25.59
CA GLN A 119 6.74 -7.52 -24.44
C GLN A 119 6.25 -8.38 -23.27
N ASP A 120 5.85 -9.63 -23.52
CA ASP A 120 5.29 -10.54 -22.51
C ASP A 120 6.39 -11.30 -21.73
N GLY A 121 7.66 -10.87 -21.85
CA GLY A 121 8.81 -11.58 -21.29
C GLY A 121 8.83 -11.70 -19.76
N VAL A 122 8.21 -10.77 -19.03
CA VAL A 122 8.03 -10.89 -17.57
C VAL A 122 6.98 -11.95 -17.25
N LEU A 123 5.84 -11.88 -17.94
CA LEU A 123 4.72 -12.81 -17.77
C LEU A 123 5.13 -14.26 -18.08
N ALA A 124 5.83 -14.48 -19.20
CA ALA A 124 6.35 -15.79 -19.57
C ALA A 124 7.33 -16.36 -18.54
N ARG A 125 8.18 -15.50 -17.93
CA ARG A 125 9.08 -15.91 -16.85
C ARG A 125 8.33 -16.30 -15.58
N GLN A 126 7.29 -15.57 -15.22
CA GLN A 126 6.44 -15.88 -14.06
C GLN A 126 5.73 -17.21 -14.24
N VAL A 127 5.06 -17.41 -15.38
CA VAL A 127 4.36 -18.67 -15.71
C VAL A 127 5.34 -19.85 -15.73
N LYS A 128 6.48 -19.71 -16.42
CA LYS A 128 7.53 -20.75 -16.42
C LYS A 128 8.00 -21.10 -15.01
N LYS A 129 8.21 -20.10 -14.15
CA LYS A 129 8.64 -20.32 -12.76
C LYS A 129 7.57 -21.10 -11.98
N ALA A 130 6.30 -20.71 -12.10
CA ALA A 130 5.18 -21.38 -11.44
C ALA A 130 5.05 -22.84 -11.88
N MET A 131 5.13 -23.09 -13.20
CA MET A 131 5.07 -24.46 -13.74
C MET A 131 6.20 -25.33 -13.23
N ARG A 132 7.44 -24.81 -13.20
CA ARG A 132 8.62 -25.52 -12.70
C ARG A 132 8.59 -25.79 -11.20
N SER A 133 7.83 -25.02 -10.42
CA SER A 133 7.65 -25.32 -8.99
C SER A 133 6.67 -26.45 -8.72
N ALA A 134 5.80 -26.79 -9.69
CA ALA A 134 4.75 -27.79 -9.52
C ALA A 134 5.17 -29.19 -9.96
N SER A 135 6.14 -29.32 -10.86
CA SER A 135 6.58 -30.61 -11.39
C SER A 135 8.05 -30.60 -11.83
N PRO A 136 8.71 -31.77 -11.94
CA PRO A 136 10.08 -31.86 -12.43
C PRO A 136 10.19 -31.73 -13.97
N LEU A 137 9.07 -31.59 -14.69
CA LEU A 137 9.08 -31.47 -16.15
C LEU A 137 9.88 -30.21 -16.56
N PRO A 138 10.87 -30.33 -17.45
CA PRO A 138 11.58 -29.15 -17.94
C PRO A 138 10.64 -28.20 -18.69
N VAL A 139 10.68 -26.92 -18.33
CA VAL A 139 9.90 -25.86 -18.99
C VAL A 139 10.84 -24.75 -19.43
N TYR A 140 10.80 -24.45 -20.72
CA TYR A 140 11.53 -23.37 -21.39
C TYR A 140 10.55 -22.26 -21.78
N SER A 141 11.08 -21.10 -22.15
CA SER A 141 10.26 -20.01 -22.67
C SER A 141 10.89 -19.39 -23.91
N LEU A 142 10.05 -18.94 -24.84
CA LEU A 142 10.44 -18.20 -26.03
C LEU A 142 9.55 -16.96 -26.14
N ASN A 143 10.18 -15.78 -26.12
CA ASN A 143 9.51 -14.53 -26.43
C ASN A 143 10.02 -14.02 -27.76
N ALA A 144 9.15 -13.92 -28.75
CA ALA A 144 9.52 -13.57 -30.13
C ALA A 144 8.47 -12.65 -30.78
N PRO A 145 8.81 -11.95 -31.88
CA PRO A 145 7.82 -11.21 -32.65
C PRO A 145 6.73 -12.16 -33.18
N ALA A 146 5.47 -11.71 -33.21
CA ALA A 146 4.36 -12.50 -33.76
C ALA A 146 4.52 -12.81 -35.25
N SER A 147 5.37 -12.06 -35.98
CA SER A 147 5.70 -12.32 -37.39
C SER A 147 6.67 -13.49 -37.58
N LEU A 148 7.27 -14.03 -36.51
CA LEU A 148 8.09 -15.22 -36.61
C LEU A 148 7.18 -16.45 -36.72
N GLU A 149 7.43 -17.27 -37.74
CA GLU A 149 6.68 -18.49 -38.03
C GLU A 149 6.52 -19.40 -36.80
N GLY A 150 5.29 -19.86 -36.54
CA GLY A 150 4.95 -20.74 -35.42
C GLY A 150 4.76 -20.07 -34.06
N ILE A 151 4.99 -18.77 -33.92
CA ILE A 151 4.78 -18.05 -32.65
C ILE A 151 3.31 -17.69 -32.43
N ASP A 152 2.57 -17.50 -33.51
CA ASP A 152 1.19 -17.02 -33.49
C ASP A 152 0.18 -18.06 -34.00
N TRP A 153 0.56 -19.35 -34.00
CA TRP A 153 -0.21 -20.48 -34.53
C TRP A 153 -1.02 -21.18 -33.45
N SER A 154 -1.86 -20.44 -32.72
CA SER A 154 -2.91 -20.98 -31.82
C SER A 154 -3.80 -19.82 -31.34
N ASP A 155 -4.84 -20.16 -30.56
CA ASP A 155 -5.90 -19.27 -30.08
C ASP A 155 -5.43 -18.04 -29.27
N HIS A 156 -4.21 -18.07 -28.70
CA HIS A 156 -3.63 -16.90 -28.01
C HIS A 156 -3.44 -15.70 -28.96
N TYR A 157 -3.31 -15.93 -30.26
CA TYR A 157 -3.22 -14.86 -31.26
C TYR A 157 -4.43 -13.93 -31.24
N SER A 158 -5.63 -14.49 -31.12
CA SER A 158 -6.89 -13.74 -31.05
C SER A 158 -6.90 -12.74 -29.89
N TYR A 159 -6.33 -13.14 -28.75
CA TYR A 159 -6.17 -12.28 -27.58
C TYR A 159 -5.12 -11.19 -27.80
N TRP A 160 -3.99 -11.52 -28.43
CA TRP A 160 -2.99 -10.51 -28.80
C TRP A 160 -3.54 -9.42 -29.71
N LYS A 161 -4.44 -9.76 -30.65
CA LYS A 161 -5.11 -8.78 -31.53
C LYS A 161 -6.00 -7.79 -30.79
N ARG A 162 -6.42 -8.13 -29.56
CA ARG A 162 -7.24 -7.26 -28.68
C ARG A 162 -6.45 -6.66 -27.53
N ASP A 163 -5.12 -6.72 -27.62
CA ASP A 163 -4.15 -6.24 -26.63
C ASP A 163 -4.24 -6.94 -25.27
N TYR A 164 -4.76 -8.17 -25.24
CA TYR A 164 -4.76 -8.96 -24.02
C TYR A 164 -3.41 -9.68 -23.81
N PRO A 165 -2.95 -9.84 -22.55
CA PRO A 165 -1.82 -10.69 -22.22
C PRO A 165 -2.19 -12.17 -22.41
N ALA A 166 -1.49 -12.85 -23.31
CA ALA A 166 -1.71 -14.25 -23.60
C ALA A 166 -0.39 -14.99 -23.85
N LEU A 167 -0.32 -16.25 -23.44
CA LEU A 167 0.82 -17.15 -23.66
C LEU A 167 0.33 -18.51 -24.15
N MET A 168 1.14 -19.16 -24.98
CA MET A 168 0.91 -20.54 -25.43
C MET A 168 1.79 -21.50 -24.64
N ILE A 169 1.20 -22.59 -24.17
CA ILE A 169 1.85 -23.71 -23.51
C ILE A 169 1.81 -24.88 -24.47
N THR A 170 2.98 -25.30 -24.94
CA THR A 170 3.08 -26.29 -26.02
C THR A 170 4.24 -27.24 -25.85
N ASP A 171 4.06 -28.45 -26.35
CA ASP A 171 5.08 -29.45 -26.60
C ASP A 171 5.84 -29.20 -27.92
N THR A 172 5.65 -28.02 -28.53
CA THR A 172 6.26 -27.55 -29.78
C THR A 172 5.69 -28.13 -31.08
N ALA A 173 4.57 -28.86 -31.00
CA ALA A 173 3.71 -29.19 -32.13
C ALA A 173 4.47 -29.90 -33.27
N LEU A 174 4.28 -29.47 -34.52
CA LEU A 174 4.93 -30.00 -35.73
C LEU A 174 6.47 -30.06 -35.68
N ASN A 175 7.10 -29.30 -34.79
CA ASN A 175 8.55 -29.38 -34.59
C ASN A 175 8.96 -30.70 -33.92
N ARG A 176 8.02 -31.37 -33.25
CA ARG A 176 8.23 -32.64 -32.55
C ARG A 176 7.34 -33.75 -33.08
N ASN A 177 6.03 -33.53 -33.18
CA ASN A 177 5.07 -34.53 -33.64
C ASN A 177 5.05 -34.58 -35.18
N ARG A 178 5.58 -35.67 -35.75
CA ARG A 178 5.62 -35.91 -37.21
C ARG A 178 4.29 -36.36 -37.80
N GLU A 179 3.34 -36.71 -36.93
CA GLU A 179 1.98 -37.13 -37.30
C GLU A 179 0.96 -35.99 -37.21
N TYR A 180 1.41 -34.74 -36.98
CA TYR A 180 0.58 -33.54 -37.05
C TYR A 180 -0.24 -33.50 -38.35
N HIS A 181 -1.57 -33.33 -38.22
CA HIS A 181 -2.56 -33.40 -39.31
C HIS A 181 -2.50 -34.69 -40.14
N LYS A 182 -2.20 -35.84 -39.50
CA LYS A 182 -2.23 -37.17 -40.13
C LYS A 182 -3.01 -38.18 -39.29
N ALA A 183 -3.40 -39.28 -39.93
CA ALA A 183 -4.11 -40.39 -39.29
C ALA A 183 -3.29 -41.08 -38.17
N GLY A 184 -1.98 -40.85 -38.12
CA GLY A 184 -1.09 -41.36 -37.10
C GLY A 184 -1.07 -40.58 -35.80
N ASP A 185 -1.78 -39.45 -35.68
CA ASP A 185 -1.86 -38.68 -34.43
C ASP A 185 -2.83 -39.33 -33.43
N THR A 186 -2.42 -40.48 -32.88
CA THR A 186 -3.26 -41.37 -32.07
C THR A 186 -2.83 -41.38 -30.59
N ALA A 187 -3.78 -41.66 -29.70
CA ALA A 187 -3.60 -41.53 -28.25
C ALA A 187 -2.51 -42.43 -27.66
N ASP A 188 -2.20 -43.57 -28.30
CA ASP A 188 -1.14 -44.49 -27.88
C ASP A 188 0.28 -43.90 -28.00
N ARG A 189 0.42 -42.75 -28.68
CA ARG A 189 1.69 -42.04 -28.85
C ARG A 189 1.95 -40.98 -27.79
N LEU A 190 0.96 -40.67 -26.96
CA LEU A 190 1.06 -39.61 -25.95
C LEU A 190 1.69 -40.13 -24.66
N ASP A 191 2.37 -39.23 -23.93
CA ASP A 191 2.88 -39.49 -22.59
C ASP A 191 1.93 -38.88 -21.55
N PHE A 192 0.95 -39.67 -21.11
CA PHE A 192 -0.02 -39.25 -20.10
C PHE A 192 0.61 -38.84 -18.76
N THR A 193 1.79 -39.36 -18.42
CA THR A 193 2.48 -38.98 -17.18
C THR A 193 3.00 -37.56 -17.28
N ARG A 194 3.65 -37.22 -18.40
CA ARG A 194 4.11 -35.84 -18.64
C ARG A 194 2.95 -34.89 -18.88
N MET A 195 1.87 -35.32 -19.54
CA MET A 195 0.62 -34.55 -19.65
C MET A 195 0.07 -34.13 -18.28
N ALA A 196 0.01 -35.07 -17.33
CA ALA A 196 -0.41 -34.75 -15.97
C ALA A 196 0.50 -33.70 -15.32
N MET A 197 1.82 -33.78 -15.53
CA MET A 197 2.77 -32.76 -15.07
C MET A 197 2.54 -31.39 -15.73
N VAL A 198 2.16 -31.35 -17.02
CA VAL A 198 1.75 -30.12 -17.71
C VAL A 198 0.57 -29.48 -17.00
N VAL A 199 -0.48 -30.26 -16.75
CA VAL A 199 -1.71 -29.81 -16.09
C VAL A 199 -1.42 -29.27 -14.69
N GLN A 200 -0.61 -29.97 -13.89
CA GLN A 200 -0.17 -29.49 -12.58
C GLN A 200 0.61 -28.17 -12.67
N GLY A 201 1.47 -28.04 -13.68
CA GLY A 201 2.19 -26.80 -13.95
C GLY A 201 1.27 -25.63 -14.27
N VAL A 202 0.30 -25.84 -15.17
CA VAL A 202 -0.68 -24.83 -15.57
C VAL A 202 -1.57 -24.44 -14.38
N TYR A 203 -2.03 -25.43 -13.60
CA TYR A 203 -2.80 -25.21 -12.38
C TYR A 203 -2.06 -24.28 -11.41
N ALA A 204 -0.78 -24.55 -11.14
CA ALA A 204 0.04 -23.69 -10.27
C ALA A 204 0.22 -22.27 -10.84
N ALA A 205 0.39 -22.14 -12.16
CA ALA A 205 0.49 -20.84 -12.81
C ALA A 205 -0.82 -20.03 -12.70
N VAL A 206 -1.97 -20.69 -12.83
CA VAL A 206 -3.30 -20.07 -12.66
C VAL A 206 -3.49 -19.59 -11.22
N LEU A 207 -3.21 -20.43 -10.22
CA LEU A 207 -3.33 -20.05 -8.80
C LEU A 207 -2.44 -18.85 -8.47
N GLN A 208 -1.17 -18.88 -8.87
CA GLN A 208 -0.25 -17.78 -8.63
C GLN A 208 -0.74 -16.48 -9.30
N SER A 209 -1.18 -16.55 -10.56
CA SER A 209 -1.71 -15.39 -11.28
C SER A 209 -2.96 -14.81 -10.60
N ALA A 210 -3.85 -15.68 -10.11
CA ALA A 210 -5.07 -15.27 -9.40
C ALA A 210 -4.75 -14.58 -8.07
N GLU A 211 -3.81 -15.12 -7.28
CA GLU A 211 -3.34 -14.47 -6.05
C GLU A 211 -2.66 -13.12 -6.31
N ASP A 212 -1.85 -13.02 -7.36
CA ASP A 212 -1.18 -11.77 -7.69
C ASP A 212 -2.19 -10.69 -8.14
N GLY A 213 -3.22 -11.08 -8.91
CA GLY A 213 -4.27 -10.13 -9.31
C GLY A 213 -5.21 -9.71 -8.17
N SER A 214 -5.47 -10.57 -7.18
CA SER A 214 -6.23 -10.19 -5.99
C SER A 214 -5.45 -9.21 -5.10
N LYS A 215 -4.12 -9.38 -5.03
CA LYS A 215 -3.24 -8.40 -4.38
C LYS A 215 -3.27 -7.06 -5.10
N GLU A 216 -3.29 -7.05 -6.44
CA GLU A 216 -3.37 -5.84 -7.26
C GLU A 216 -4.73 -5.09 -7.18
N SER A 217 -5.85 -5.80 -7.07
CA SER A 217 -7.17 -5.15 -6.90
C SER A 217 -7.30 -4.50 -5.53
N THR A 218 -6.89 -5.21 -4.48
CA THR A 218 -6.77 -4.67 -3.12
C THR A 218 -5.70 -3.57 -3.01
N VAL A 219 -4.75 -3.53 -3.94
CA VAL A 219 -3.72 -2.48 -4.09
C VAL A 219 -4.33 -1.18 -4.63
N SER A 220 -5.26 -1.26 -5.58
CA SER A 220 -5.99 -0.10 -6.10
C SER A 220 -6.92 0.52 -5.05
N GLU A 221 -7.56 -0.30 -4.22
CA GLU A 221 -8.50 0.15 -3.17
C GLU A 221 -7.83 1.02 -2.10
N ALA A 222 -6.75 0.55 -1.46
CA ALA A 222 -6.07 1.30 -0.39
C ALA A 222 -5.49 2.64 -0.88
N ALA A 223 -5.00 2.69 -2.11
CA ALA A 223 -4.45 3.91 -2.69
C ALA A 223 -5.50 5.04 -2.86
N LYS A 224 -6.80 4.72 -2.96
CA LYS A 224 -7.88 5.70 -3.13
C LYS A 224 -8.00 6.66 -1.94
N TYR A 225 -7.70 6.17 -0.72
CA TYR A 225 -7.81 6.94 0.52
C TYR A 225 -6.71 7.99 0.67
N PHE A 226 -5.53 7.76 0.08
CA PHE A 226 -4.40 8.68 0.14
C PHE A 226 -4.55 9.81 -0.86
N SER A 227 -4.78 11.02 -0.36
CA SER A 227 -4.98 12.19 -1.22
C SER A 227 -3.68 12.68 -1.88
N PRO A 228 -3.75 13.23 -3.10
CA PRO A 228 -2.59 13.80 -3.78
C PRO A 228 -2.08 15.08 -3.11
N ASP A 229 -2.98 15.89 -2.56
CA ASP A 229 -2.69 17.20 -1.98
C ASP A 229 -3.65 17.52 -0.81
N TYR A 230 -3.35 18.60 -0.08
CA TYR A 230 -4.12 19.07 1.06
C TYR A 230 -5.56 19.49 0.71
N ILE A 231 -5.78 20.14 -0.45
CA ILE A 231 -7.12 20.64 -0.83
C ILE A 231 -8.06 19.46 -1.12
N THR A 232 -7.56 18.47 -1.84
CA THR A 232 -8.24 17.20 -2.08
C THR A 232 -8.49 16.48 -0.76
N ALA A 233 -7.50 16.41 0.13
CA ALA A 233 -7.65 15.78 1.44
C ALA A 233 -8.74 16.44 2.28
N ARG A 234 -8.71 17.77 2.38
CA ARG A 234 -9.69 18.56 3.11
C ARG A 234 -11.11 18.36 2.59
N THR A 235 -11.27 18.38 1.27
CA THR A 235 -12.59 18.22 0.63
C THR A 235 -13.17 16.84 0.94
N ARG A 236 -12.35 15.79 0.80
CA ARG A 236 -12.74 14.42 1.09
C ARG A 236 -13.07 14.22 2.58
N PHE A 237 -12.30 14.82 3.48
CA PHE A 237 -12.58 14.79 4.92
C PHE A 237 -13.98 15.32 5.24
N ARG A 238 -14.29 16.52 4.75
CA ARG A 238 -15.59 17.16 4.99
C ARG A 238 -16.74 16.30 4.49
N GLN A 239 -16.62 15.78 3.27
CA GLN A 239 -17.61 14.90 2.67
C GLN A 239 -17.79 13.60 3.48
N ALA A 240 -16.71 13.02 3.99
CA ALA A 240 -16.77 11.81 4.81
C ALA A 240 -17.48 12.05 6.15
N VAL A 241 -17.21 13.18 6.80
CA VAL A 241 -17.88 13.59 8.04
C VAL A 241 -19.38 13.81 7.80
N GLU A 242 -19.75 14.53 6.73
CA GLU A 242 -21.15 14.77 6.38
C GLU A 242 -21.89 13.46 6.04
N LYS A 243 -21.24 12.56 5.28
CA LYS A 243 -21.81 11.24 4.92
C LYS A 243 -22.12 10.40 6.16
N ALA A 244 -21.30 10.50 7.21
CA ALA A 244 -21.52 9.82 8.49
C ALA A 244 -22.56 10.51 9.39
N GLY A 245 -23.28 11.53 8.89
CA GLY A 245 -24.26 12.30 9.66
C GLY A 245 -23.62 13.24 10.69
N GLY A 246 -22.32 13.47 10.60
CA GLY A 246 -21.59 14.43 11.41
C GLY A 246 -21.66 15.84 10.86
N ARG A 247 -21.01 16.75 11.59
CA ARG A 247 -20.78 18.14 11.18
C ARG A 247 -19.29 18.44 11.24
N TYR A 248 -18.82 19.37 10.42
CA TYR A 248 -17.44 19.83 10.50
C TYR A 248 -17.37 21.33 10.81
N TYR A 249 -16.26 21.73 11.43
CA TYR A 249 -15.90 23.12 11.70
C TYR A 249 -14.58 23.43 11.01
N ALA A 250 -14.44 24.63 10.47
CA ALA A 250 -13.22 25.09 9.82
C ALA A 250 -12.58 26.20 10.67
N ILE A 251 -11.37 25.96 11.17
CA ILE A 251 -10.58 26.95 11.91
C ILE A 251 -9.61 27.60 10.91
N PRO A 252 -9.85 28.85 10.45
CA PRO A 252 -9.04 29.48 9.42
C PRO A 252 -7.66 29.88 9.92
N LEU A 253 -6.66 29.68 9.07
CA LEU A 253 -5.29 30.17 9.27
C LEU A 253 -5.03 31.36 8.36
N ASP A 254 -4.22 32.29 8.85
CA ASP A 254 -3.86 33.50 8.08
C ASP A 254 -2.84 33.16 6.98
N ALA A 255 -2.04 32.12 7.21
CA ALA A 255 -1.11 31.56 6.25
C ALA A 255 -1.84 31.01 5.02
N LYS A 256 -1.18 31.13 3.86
CA LYS A 256 -1.73 30.69 2.57
C LYS A 256 -1.02 29.45 2.05
N GLY A 257 -1.78 28.60 1.38
CA GLY A 257 -1.27 27.45 0.64
C GLY A 257 -0.68 27.85 -0.72
N PRO A 258 -0.19 26.86 -1.49
CA PRO A 258 0.19 27.07 -2.89
C PRO A 258 -0.96 27.72 -3.68
N ALA A 259 -0.60 28.55 -4.67
CA ALA A 259 -1.56 29.33 -5.47
C ALA A 259 -2.50 30.23 -4.64
N ASN A 260 -2.04 30.69 -3.45
CA ASN A 260 -2.79 31.57 -2.55
C ASN A 260 -4.09 30.95 -1.98
N GLY A 261 -4.15 29.61 -1.90
CA GLY A 261 -5.30 28.90 -1.37
C GLY A 261 -5.48 29.08 0.15
N ASP A 262 -6.74 29.08 0.61
CA ASP A 262 -7.05 29.17 2.04
C ASP A 262 -6.73 27.86 2.78
N LEU A 263 -6.20 28.00 3.99
CA LEU A 263 -5.83 26.91 4.87
C LEU A 263 -6.73 26.92 6.12
N THR A 264 -7.20 25.74 6.51
CA THR A 264 -8.04 25.52 7.70
C THR A 264 -7.60 24.26 8.45
N ILE A 265 -7.63 24.30 9.78
CA ILE A 265 -7.68 23.08 10.58
C ILE A 265 -9.16 22.69 10.63
N ASP A 266 -9.51 21.56 10.02
CA ASP A 266 -10.90 21.10 9.98
C ASP A 266 -11.16 20.13 11.12
N VAL A 267 -12.25 20.34 11.86
CA VAL A 267 -12.66 19.49 12.97
C VAL A 267 -13.98 18.82 12.63
N GLY A 268 -13.95 17.51 12.40
CA GLY A 268 -15.13 16.67 12.22
C GLY A 268 -15.71 16.26 13.57
N TRP A 269 -17.04 16.22 13.66
CA TRP A 269 -17.77 16.02 14.91
C TRP A 269 -18.97 15.12 14.70
N ILE A 270 -18.98 13.97 15.40
CA ILE A 270 -20.08 12.99 15.37
C ILE A 270 -20.50 12.72 16.82
N GLY A 271 -21.81 12.79 17.11
CA GLY A 271 -22.35 12.60 18.46
C GLY A 271 -22.70 13.91 19.17
N SER A 272 -22.67 13.89 20.50
CA SER A 272 -23.22 14.93 21.38
C SER A 272 -22.58 16.31 21.19
N ASP A 273 -23.37 17.39 21.38
CA ASP A 273 -22.92 18.79 21.35
C ASP A 273 -22.19 19.20 22.64
N HIS A 274 -22.49 18.52 23.73
CA HIS A 274 -21.93 18.73 25.05
C HIS A 274 -21.46 17.39 25.64
N PRO A 275 -20.46 16.75 25.03
CA PRO A 275 -20.05 15.41 25.42
C PRO A 275 -19.39 15.43 26.79
N LYS A 276 -19.62 14.37 27.56
CA LYS A 276 -18.80 13.99 28.72
C LYS A 276 -17.70 13.00 28.33
N TRP A 277 -17.95 12.18 27.31
CA TRP A 277 -17.06 11.13 26.82
C TRP A 277 -16.60 11.44 25.41
N VAL A 278 -15.29 11.56 25.21
CA VAL A 278 -14.72 12.03 23.95
C VAL A 278 -13.64 11.08 23.46
N LEU A 279 -13.73 10.66 22.20
CA LEU A 279 -12.59 10.15 21.45
C LEU A 279 -12.09 11.25 20.50
N LEU A 280 -10.91 11.78 20.77
CA LEU A 280 -10.22 12.78 19.95
C LEU A 280 -9.18 12.12 19.06
N HIS A 281 -9.40 12.10 17.75
CA HIS A 281 -8.46 11.55 16.78
C HIS A 281 -7.84 12.68 15.95
N SER A 282 -6.55 12.95 16.14
CA SER A 282 -5.81 13.98 15.40
C SER A 282 -4.82 13.41 14.39
N SER A 283 -4.50 14.23 13.38
CA SER A 283 -3.52 13.91 12.36
C SER A 283 -2.74 15.15 11.90
N GLY A 284 -1.60 14.94 11.25
CA GLY A 284 -0.90 15.98 10.51
C GLY A 284 -0.28 17.08 11.36
N LEU A 285 0.07 16.80 12.62
CA LEU A 285 0.85 17.71 13.48
C LEU A 285 2.16 18.13 12.80
N HIS A 286 2.81 17.17 12.14
CA HIS A 286 4.01 17.36 11.33
C HIS A 286 3.72 17.63 9.85
N GLY A 287 2.57 18.24 9.51
CA GLY A 287 2.27 18.69 8.15
C GLY A 287 2.21 17.57 7.11
N VAL A 288 3.34 17.30 6.45
CA VAL A 288 3.52 16.25 5.43
C VAL A 288 3.14 14.84 5.90
N GLU A 289 3.21 14.54 7.19
CA GLU A 289 2.72 13.26 7.75
C GLU A 289 1.20 13.12 7.67
N GLY A 290 0.49 14.24 7.48
CA GLY A 290 -0.97 14.33 7.47
C GLY A 290 -1.64 13.47 6.41
N PHE A 291 -0.95 13.05 5.33
CA PHE A 291 -1.53 12.17 4.31
C PHE A 291 -1.96 10.81 4.88
N ALA A 292 -1.19 10.25 5.83
CA ALA A 292 -1.49 8.95 6.43
C ALA A 292 -2.69 9.03 7.37
N GLY A 293 -2.62 9.93 8.36
CA GLY A 293 -3.73 10.12 9.29
C GLY A 293 -5.01 10.63 8.60
N SER A 294 -4.88 11.44 7.55
CA SER A 294 -6.02 11.84 6.71
C SER A 294 -6.64 10.64 5.98
N ALA A 295 -5.85 9.70 5.47
CA ALA A 295 -6.38 8.52 4.79
C ALA A 295 -7.18 7.64 5.77
N ILE A 296 -6.66 7.44 6.99
CA ILE A 296 -7.37 6.76 8.07
C ILE A 296 -8.68 7.49 8.38
N GLN A 297 -8.64 8.80 8.62
CA GLN A 297 -9.84 9.61 8.93
C GLN A 297 -10.91 9.63 7.84
N PHE A 298 -10.61 9.25 6.59
CA PHE A 298 -11.63 9.10 5.54
C PHE A 298 -12.35 7.76 5.59
N ASP A 299 -11.66 6.75 6.10
CA ASP A 299 -12.11 5.37 6.11
C ASP A 299 -12.98 5.08 7.35
N LEU A 300 -12.66 5.74 8.47
CA LEU A 300 -13.36 5.56 9.74
C LEU A 300 -14.86 5.93 9.74
N PRO A 301 -15.33 7.02 9.10
CA PRO A 301 -16.71 7.48 9.25
C PRO A 301 -17.78 6.46 8.79
N ASP A 302 -17.47 5.58 7.83
CA ASP A 302 -18.38 4.51 7.38
C ASP A 302 -18.55 3.37 8.41
N SER A 303 -17.72 3.36 9.46
CA SER A 303 -17.67 2.31 10.50
C SER A 303 -18.07 2.79 11.90
N VAL A 304 -18.58 4.03 12.02
CA VAL A 304 -18.93 4.62 13.31
C VAL A 304 -20.15 3.92 13.93
N PRO A 305 -20.04 3.35 15.14
CA PRO A 305 -21.19 2.75 15.81
C PRO A 305 -22.16 3.81 16.29
N LYS A 306 -23.38 3.39 16.66
CA LYS A 306 -24.35 4.28 17.30
C LYS A 306 -23.80 4.73 18.66
N LEU A 307 -23.64 6.04 18.84
CA LEU A 307 -23.08 6.63 20.05
C LEU A 307 -24.15 6.89 21.13
N PRO A 308 -23.82 6.75 22.42
CA PRO A 308 -24.65 7.21 23.55
C PRO A 308 -24.86 8.73 23.60
N GLU A 309 -25.88 9.20 24.33
CA GLU A 309 -26.32 10.63 24.35
C GLU A 309 -25.25 11.64 24.82
N GLU A 310 -24.25 11.22 25.59
CA GLU A 310 -23.18 12.08 26.14
C GLU A 310 -21.80 11.82 25.52
N THR A 311 -21.75 11.15 24.36
CA THR A 311 -20.51 10.71 23.71
C THR A 311 -20.29 11.41 22.38
N ALA A 312 -19.06 11.81 22.10
CA ALA A 312 -18.66 12.38 20.81
C ALA A 312 -17.35 11.80 20.29
N LEU A 313 -17.30 11.62 18.96
CA LEU A 313 -16.08 11.36 18.21
C LEU A 313 -15.66 12.67 17.53
N VAL A 314 -14.45 13.12 17.82
CA VAL A 314 -13.90 14.39 17.34
C VAL A 314 -12.66 14.10 16.51
N PHE A 315 -12.67 14.50 15.26
CA PHE A 315 -11.56 14.30 14.32
C PHE A 315 -10.90 15.63 14.01
N ALA A 316 -9.66 15.85 14.48
CA ALA A 316 -8.86 16.99 14.06
C ALA A 316 -8.07 16.62 12.80
N HIS A 317 -8.54 17.09 11.65
CA HIS A 317 -7.93 16.83 10.35
C HIS A 317 -6.83 17.85 10.08
N VAL A 318 -5.59 17.36 10.07
CA VAL A 318 -4.38 18.09 9.70
C VAL A 318 -4.16 19.33 10.57
N LEU A 319 -3.51 19.15 11.72
CA LEU A 319 -3.17 20.23 12.65
C LEU A 319 -2.15 21.25 12.10
N ASN A 320 -1.33 20.87 11.13
CA ASN A 320 -0.46 21.76 10.36
C ASN A 320 -0.85 21.79 8.86
N PRO A 321 -1.94 22.50 8.49
CA PRO A 321 -2.37 22.62 7.09
C PRO A 321 -1.30 23.21 6.18
N TYR A 322 -0.51 24.16 6.69
CA TYR A 322 0.57 24.78 5.93
C TYR A 322 1.63 23.74 5.54
N GLY A 323 2.09 22.96 6.51
CA GLY A 323 3.06 21.91 6.25
C GLY A 323 2.54 20.88 5.24
N MET A 324 1.29 20.43 5.36
CA MET A 324 0.74 19.48 4.39
C MET A 324 0.59 20.10 2.99
N ALA A 325 0.11 21.34 2.88
CA ALA A 325 -0.11 22.01 1.61
C ALA A 325 1.21 22.32 0.87
N TRP A 326 2.26 22.69 1.61
CA TRP A 326 3.58 22.97 1.07
C TRP A 326 4.53 21.75 1.05
N LEU A 327 4.03 20.56 1.42
CA LEU A 327 4.78 19.30 1.53
C LEU A 327 6.01 19.42 2.45
N ARG A 328 5.83 20.04 3.62
CA ARG A 328 6.82 20.27 4.68
C ARG A 328 6.41 19.62 5.98
N ARG A 329 7.40 19.37 6.85
CA ARG A 329 7.16 19.02 8.25
C ARG A 329 6.64 20.20 9.07
N PHE A 330 7.22 21.37 8.79
CA PHE A 330 7.12 22.57 9.61
C PHE A 330 5.96 23.47 9.16
N ASN A 331 5.53 24.38 10.04
CA ASN A 331 4.53 25.39 9.70
C ASN A 331 5.15 26.57 8.91
N GLU A 332 4.36 27.63 8.70
CA GLU A 332 4.72 28.85 7.98
C GLU A 332 5.91 29.60 8.57
N ASN A 333 6.18 29.42 9.87
CA ASN A 333 7.28 30.04 10.59
C ASN A 333 8.47 29.08 10.79
N ASN A 334 8.50 27.98 10.03
CA ASN A 334 9.48 26.91 10.17
C ASN A 334 9.47 26.23 11.56
N VAL A 335 8.33 26.29 12.25
CA VAL A 335 8.16 25.66 13.56
C VAL A 335 7.71 24.22 13.41
N ASP A 336 8.38 23.31 14.10
CA ASP A 336 7.91 21.95 14.38
C ASP A 336 6.87 22.01 15.49
N LEU A 337 5.59 21.82 15.15
CA LEU A 337 4.50 21.99 16.10
C LEU A 337 4.55 20.98 17.26
N ASN A 338 5.21 19.83 17.09
CA ASN A 338 5.41 18.85 18.14
C ASN A 338 6.52 19.25 19.14
N ARG A 339 7.00 20.50 19.06
CA ARG A 339 7.87 21.15 20.05
C ARG A 339 7.30 22.48 20.54
N ASN A 340 6.06 22.80 20.19
CA ASN A 340 5.53 24.14 20.37
C ASN A 340 4.52 24.25 21.54
N PHE A 341 4.02 23.15 22.08
CA PHE A 341 3.05 23.14 23.20
C PHE A 341 3.72 23.27 24.58
N ILE A 342 4.59 24.27 24.78
CA ILE A 342 5.40 24.39 26.02
C ILE A 342 4.58 24.87 27.25
N GLY A 343 3.44 25.54 27.05
CA GLY A 343 2.69 26.16 28.15
C GLY A 343 3.45 27.32 28.79
N ASP A 344 3.57 27.31 30.11
CA ASP A 344 4.25 28.37 30.89
C ASP A 344 5.78 28.28 30.88
N GLY A 345 6.35 27.30 30.16
CA GLY A 345 7.79 27.16 29.99
C GLY A 345 8.40 28.17 29.02
N LYS A 346 9.73 28.13 28.85
CA LYS A 346 10.47 29.06 28.00
C LYS A 346 10.78 28.46 26.63
N TYR A 347 10.55 29.22 25.56
CA TYR A 347 10.98 28.91 24.19
C TYR A 347 12.44 29.30 23.97
N SER A 348 13.35 28.64 24.69
CA SER A 348 14.79 28.95 24.67
C SER A 348 15.63 27.72 24.89
N GLY A 349 16.86 27.75 24.39
CA GLY A 349 17.85 26.70 24.49
C GLY A 349 17.91 25.82 23.25
N ALA A 350 19.04 25.12 23.14
CA ALA A 350 19.26 24.06 22.16
C ALA A 350 20.07 22.94 22.85
N PRO A 351 19.92 21.68 22.43
CA PRO A 351 20.79 20.60 22.90
C PRO A 351 22.25 20.96 22.69
N GLU A 352 23.14 20.62 23.64
CA GLU A 352 24.56 21.02 23.59
C GLU A 352 25.28 20.58 22.31
N ALA A 353 24.83 19.48 21.70
CA ALA A 353 25.35 18.99 20.43
C ALA A 353 24.81 19.73 19.20
N TYR A 354 23.65 20.39 19.28
CA TYR A 354 23.02 21.03 18.12
C TYR A 354 23.90 22.12 17.49
N PRO A 355 24.50 23.08 18.24
CA PRO A 355 25.43 24.05 17.65
C PRO A 355 26.62 23.41 16.93
N LYS A 356 27.10 22.26 17.43
CA LYS A 356 28.22 21.50 16.84
C LYS A 356 27.80 20.79 15.54
N LEU A 357 26.50 20.57 15.34
CA LEU A 357 25.91 19.90 14.20
C LEU A 357 25.23 20.87 13.21
N ASP A 358 25.06 22.15 13.54
CA ASP A 358 24.33 23.13 12.74
C ASP A 358 24.84 23.21 11.29
N TRP A 359 26.17 23.25 11.10
CA TRP A 359 26.78 23.26 9.76
C TRP A 359 26.40 22.04 8.90
N PHE A 360 26.12 20.90 9.54
CA PHE A 360 25.70 19.67 8.89
C PHE A 360 24.19 19.65 8.67
N LEU A 361 23.40 20.00 9.69
CA LEU A 361 21.93 19.95 9.67
C LEU A 361 21.32 21.05 8.81
N ASN A 362 21.90 22.25 8.79
CA ASN A 362 21.31 23.46 8.23
C ASN A 362 22.24 24.16 7.22
N PRO A 363 22.60 23.53 6.08
CA PRO A 363 23.41 24.19 5.07
C PRO A 363 22.71 25.40 4.47
N GLN A 364 23.43 26.51 4.35
CA GLN A 364 22.87 27.79 3.92
C GLN A 364 22.91 27.99 2.40
N ARG A 365 22.41 27.01 1.64
CA ARG A 365 22.39 27.03 0.17
C ARG A 365 21.32 26.10 -0.39
N PRO A 366 20.81 26.36 -1.61
CA PRO A 366 19.84 25.47 -2.25
C PRO A 366 20.33 24.01 -2.32
N PRO A 367 19.42 23.03 -2.40
CA PRO A 367 19.75 21.61 -2.52
C PRO A 367 20.77 21.32 -3.61
N SER A 368 21.76 20.51 -3.28
CA SER A 368 22.84 20.12 -4.19
C SER A 368 23.56 18.91 -3.62
N SER A 369 24.24 18.14 -4.47
CA SER A 369 25.14 17.08 -3.98
C SER A 369 26.18 17.66 -3.02
N ASP A 370 26.30 17.06 -1.84
CA ASP A 370 27.16 17.59 -0.78
C ASP A 370 27.78 16.50 0.12
N PHE A 371 27.82 15.27 -0.38
CA PHE A 371 28.36 14.10 0.31
C PHE A 371 27.69 13.81 1.66
N PHE A 372 26.38 14.07 1.78
CA PHE A 372 25.60 13.81 2.99
C PHE A 372 25.91 12.46 3.67
N LEU A 373 25.90 11.35 2.92
CA LEU A 373 26.11 10.02 3.48
C LEU A 373 27.50 9.85 4.11
N LEU A 374 28.54 10.41 3.51
CA LEU A 374 29.90 10.37 4.08
C LEU A 374 29.99 11.20 5.36
N LYS A 375 29.38 12.39 5.38
CA LYS A 375 29.32 13.26 6.57
C LYS A 375 28.51 12.61 7.70
N ALA A 376 27.36 12.03 7.37
CA ALA A 376 26.52 11.31 8.32
C ALA A 376 27.26 10.09 8.90
N GLY A 377 27.93 9.30 8.06
CA GLY A 377 28.74 8.16 8.50
C GLY A 377 29.86 8.58 9.45
N TRP A 378 30.60 9.64 9.12
CA TRP A 378 31.65 10.18 10.00
C TRP A 378 31.10 10.67 11.34
N LEU A 379 29.97 11.37 11.35
CA LEU A 379 29.31 11.80 12.59
C LEU A 379 28.87 10.61 13.44
N ILE A 380 28.28 9.58 12.83
CA ILE A 380 27.87 8.35 13.53
C ILE A 380 29.06 7.66 14.18
N VAL A 381 30.19 7.55 13.47
CA VAL A 381 31.44 6.99 14.04
C VAL A 381 31.96 7.83 15.21
N ARG A 382 31.89 9.17 15.10
CA ARG A 382 32.45 10.09 16.10
C ARG A 382 31.60 10.21 17.37
N TYR A 383 30.27 10.22 17.24
CA TYR A 383 29.35 10.55 18.33
C TYR A 383 28.41 9.41 18.72
N GLY A 384 28.32 8.36 17.90
CA GLY A 384 27.37 7.26 18.08
C GLY A 384 25.97 7.59 17.53
N TYR A 385 25.28 6.58 17.01
CA TYR A 385 23.97 6.73 16.37
C TYR A 385 22.89 7.23 17.35
N ASN A 386 22.76 6.61 18.53
CA ASN A 386 21.70 6.95 19.48
C ASN A 386 21.84 8.37 20.05
N ALA A 387 23.08 8.79 20.36
CA ALA A 387 23.34 10.14 20.86
C ALA A 387 23.00 11.21 19.80
N LEU A 388 23.34 10.98 18.53
CA LEU A 388 22.95 11.87 17.43
C LEU A 388 21.45 11.91 17.23
N LYS A 389 20.78 10.74 17.23
CA LYS A 389 19.32 10.65 17.10
C LYS A 389 18.63 11.50 18.17
N GLN A 390 19.04 11.35 19.44
CA GLN A 390 18.48 12.11 20.56
C GLN A 390 18.78 13.61 20.45
N ALA A 391 20.03 13.99 20.11
CA ALA A 391 20.43 15.40 19.99
C ALA A 391 19.70 16.15 18.85
N ILE A 392 19.39 15.45 17.76
CA ILE A 392 18.73 16.04 16.59
C ILE A 392 17.21 16.08 16.82
N ALA A 393 16.61 14.97 17.26
CA ALA A 393 15.17 14.85 17.40
C ALA A 393 14.61 15.56 18.65
N GLY A 394 15.44 15.85 19.66
CA GLY A 394 15.02 16.55 20.88
C GLY A 394 14.46 17.96 20.67
N GLY A 395 14.68 18.56 19.49
CA GLY A 395 14.23 19.92 19.17
C GLY A 395 15.14 21.02 19.72
N GLN A 396 14.95 22.24 19.23
CA GLN A 396 15.72 23.42 19.65
C GLN A 396 14.93 24.72 19.46
N TYR A 397 15.37 25.79 20.11
CA TYR A 397 14.69 27.09 20.08
C TYR A 397 15.60 28.27 19.70
N GLU A 398 16.84 28.04 19.26
CA GLU A 398 17.82 29.11 18.96
C GLU A 398 18.12 29.33 17.47
N TYR A 399 17.72 28.40 16.60
CA TYR A 399 17.99 28.44 15.16
C TYR A 399 16.66 28.46 14.39
N PRO A 400 16.08 29.65 14.11
CA PRO A 400 14.74 29.74 13.52
C PRO A 400 14.58 29.10 12.14
N ARG A 401 15.67 29.07 11.35
CA ARG A 401 15.70 28.39 10.04
C ARG A 401 16.20 26.95 10.12
N GLY A 402 16.52 26.48 11.33
CA GLY A 402 17.09 25.16 11.55
C GLY A 402 16.03 24.07 11.65
N LEU A 403 16.44 22.82 11.43
CA LEU A 403 15.57 21.66 11.65
C LEU A 403 15.12 21.57 13.12
N PHE A 404 13.88 21.12 13.32
CA PHE A 404 13.28 20.90 14.65
C PHE A 404 13.23 22.17 15.54
N PHE A 405 13.09 23.34 14.91
CA PHE A 405 12.86 24.59 15.62
C PHE A 405 11.47 24.60 16.26
N GLY A 406 11.37 24.80 17.58
CA GLY A 406 10.08 24.80 18.30
C GLY A 406 9.39 26.16 18.41
N GLY A 407 9.93 27.21 17.79
CA GLY A 407 9.37 28.56 17.82
C GLY A 407 9.90 29.44 18.96
N LYS A 408 9.40 30.68 19.05
CA LYS A 408 9.63 31.59 20.20
C LYS A 408 8.35 31.90 20.99
N GLN A 409 7.23 31.36 20.52
CA GLN A 409 5.91 31.49 21.12
C GLN A 409 5.01 30.38 20.56
N LEU A 410 3.87 30.15 21.21
CA LEU A 410 2.82 29.27 20.70
C LEU A 410 2.34 29.79 19.34
N GLN A 411 2.25 28.91 18.35
CA GLN A 411 1.92 29.28 16.97
C GLN A 411 0.40 29.53 16.80
N PRO A 412 -0.02 30.38 15.84
CA PRO A 412 -1.43 30.77 15.68
C PRO A 412 -2.39 29.58 15.49
N GLY A 413 -2.01 28.57 14.71
CA GLY A 413 -2.81 27.35 14.53
C GLY A 413 -3.09 26.60 15.85
N PRO A 414 -2.04 26.19 16.58
CA PRO A 414 -2.16 25.65 17.93
C PRO A 414 -2.95 26.50 18.93
N VAL A 415 -2.85 27.84 18.88
CA VAL A 415 -3.69 28.74 19.71
C VAL A 415 -5.17 28.55 19.36
N LYS A 416 -5.55 28.77 18.10
CA LYS A 416 -6.95 28.67 17.65
C LYS A 416 -7.54 27.28 17.89
N TYR A 417 -6.73 26.22 17.74
CA TYR A 417 -7.15 24.85 18.03
C TYR A 417 -7.42 24.61 19.52
N GLN A 418 -6.55 25.07 20.41
CA GLN A 418 -6.76 24.95 21.86
C GLN A 418 -8.01 25.72 22.31
N GLU A 419 -8.21 26.94 21.79
CA GLU A 419 -9.39 27.75 22.08
C GLU A 419 -10.68 27.05 21.62
N PHE A 420 -10.66 26.48 20.41
CA PHE A 420 -11.79 25.72 19.88
C PHE A 420 -12.14 24.52 20.77
N LEU A 421 -11.14 23.71 21.14
CA LEU A 421 -11.35 22.55 22.00
C LEU A 421 -11.83 22.96 23.40
N ALA A 422 -11.21 23.97 24.02
CA ALA A 422 -11.59 24.45 25.35
C ALA A 422 -13.05 24.91 25.40
N GLN A 423 -13.52 25.58 24.33
CA GLN A 423 -14.90 26.04 24.22
C GLN A 423 -15.89 24.87 24.01
N ARG A 424 -15.54 23.90 23.15
CA ARG A 424 -16.47 22.85 22.69
C ARG A 424 -16.51 21.62 23.59
N LEU A 425 -15.43 21.35 24.32
CA LEU A 425 -15.29 20.18 25.20
C LEU A 425 -15.27 20.59 26.67
N SER A 426 -15.87 21.73 27.03
CA SER A 426 -15.89 22.22 28.41
C SER A 426 -16.62 21.30 29.40
N SER A 427 -17.51 20.44 28.90
CA SER A 427 -18.25 19.42 29.66
C SER A 427 -17.55 18.07 29.72
N ALA A 428 -16.41 17.89 29.03
CA ALA A 428 -15.74 16.60 28.94
C ALA A 428 -15.18 16.19 30.31
N GLU A 429 -15.51 14.97 30.72
CA GLU A 429 -15.02 14.31 31.93
C GLU A 429 -13.97 13.24 31.59
N GLN A 430 -14.12 12.58 30.43
CA GLN A 430 -13.20 11.57 29.90
C GLN A 430 -12.80 11.92 28.47
N ILE A 431 -11.50 12.00 28.20
CA ILE A 431 -10.95 12.21 26.85
C ILE A 431 -9.93 11.12 26.54
N ALA A 432 -10.27 10.22 25.61
CA ALA A 432 -9.32 9.35 24.94
C ALA A 432 -8.81 10.05 23.69
N ALA A 433 -7.50 10.10 23.48
CA ALA A 433 -6.88 10.81 22.36
C ALA A 433 -5.90 9.92 21.59
N ILE A 434 -6.02 9.93 20.27
CA ILE A 434 -5.11 9.26 19.32
C ILE A 434 -4.51 10.33 18.43
N ASP A 435 -3.18 10.40 18.34
CA ASP A 435 -2.48 11.25 17.38
C ASP A 435 -1.65 10.40 16.42
N VAL A 436 -1.90 10.53 15.12
CA VAL A 436 -1.26 9.70 14.08
C VAL A 436 -0.01 10.37 13.54
N HIS A 437 1.10 9.64 13.61
CA HIS A 437 2.43 10.01 13.12
C HIS A 437 2.99 8.98 12.16
N THR A 438 3.97 9.41 11.37
CA THR A 438 4.72 8.54 10.46
C THR A 438 6.19 8.89 10.54
N GLY A 439 7.07 7.90 10.40
CA GLY A 439 8.51 8.15 10.43
C GLY A 439 9.27 6.98 11.00
N LEU A 440 9.16 6.76 12.30
CA LEU A 440 10.01 5.84 13.05
C LEU A 440 9.35 4.47 13.24
N GLY A 441 10.17 3.42 13.30
CA GLY A 441 9.71 2.05 13.52
C GLY A 441 9.89 1.15 12.29
N SER A 442 9.34 -0.06 12.38
CA SER A 442 9.38 -1.05 11.30
C SER A 442 8.45 -0.64 10.16
N TYR A 443 8.91 -0.82 8.92
CA TYR A 443 8.20 -0.34 7.73
C TYR A 443 6.77 -0.89 7.64
N GLY A 444 5.77 -0.01 7.66
CA GLY A 444 4.35 -0.35 7.58
C GLY A 444 3.74 -0.84 8.90
N GLU A 445 4.54 -1.05 9.94
CA GLU A 445 4.07 -1.43 11.26
C GLU A 445 3.87 -0.18 12.11
N ASP A 446 2.88 -0.19 12.99
CA ASP A 446 2.68 0.88 13.96
C ASP A 446 3.23 0.52 15.34
N THR A 447 3.64 1.54 16.07
CA THR A 447 4.01 1.48 17.49
C THR A 447 3.11 2.45 18.24
N LEU A 448 2.43 1.94 19.27
CA LEU A 448 1.56 2.74 20.14
C LEU A 448 2.38 3.30 21.29
N LEU A 449 2.73 4.57 21.18
CA LEU A 449 3.53 5.30 22.14
C LEU A 449 2.65 5.87 23.25
N VAL A 450 2.87 5.43 24.49
CA VAL A 450 2.10 5.83 25.67
C VAL A 450 3.00 6.33 26.79
N GLU A 451 2.46 7.14 27.71
CA GLU A 451 3.19 7.57 28.90
C GLU A 451 3.66 6.36 29.72
N GLN A 452 4.85 6.46 30.32
CA GLN A 452 5.48 5.37 31.09
C GLN A 452 4.55 4.77 32.17
N ARG A 453 3.76 5.62 32.83
CA ARG A 453 2.80 5.19 33.87
C ARG A 453 1.63 4.35 33.34
N ASN A 454 1.29 4.51 32.06
CA ASN A 454 0.17 3.82 31.40
C ASN A 454 0.62 2.60 30.60
N TYR A 455 1.93 2.35 30.49
CA TYR A 455 2.51 1.31 29.65
C TYR A 455 1.96 -0.09 29.93
N ILE A 456 1.91 -0.50 31.21
CA ILE A 456 1.47 -1.85 31.58
C ILE A 456 0.00 -2.06 31.19
N ALA A 457 -0.88 -1.14 31.62
CA ALA A 457 -2.31 -1.21 31.32
C ALA A 457 -2.58 -1.14 29.80
N ALA A 458 -1.88 -0.29 29.07
CA ALA A 458 -2.03 -0.21 27.61
C ALA A 458 -1.56 -1.50 26.92
N ARG A 459 -0.46 -2.12 27.38
CA ARG A 459 0.05 -3.37 26.80
C ARG A 459 -0.90 -4.55 27.05
N GLU A 460 -1.61 -4.59 28.17
CA GLU A 460 -2.64 -5.60 28.44
C GLU A 460 -3.80 -5.52 27.43
N VAL A 461 -4.12 -4.32 26.96
CA VAL A 461 -5.24 -4.06 26.05
C VAL A 461 -4.83 -4.17 24.58
N PHE A 462 -3.72 -3.54 24.20
CA PHE A 462 -3.32 -3.41 22.79
C PHE A 462 -2.17 -4.35 22.39
N GLY A 463 -1.62 -5.13 23.34
CA GLY A 463 -0.60 -6.13 23.08
C GLY A 463 0.81 -5.58 22.81
N GLU A 464 1.61 -6.36 22.07
CA GLU A 464 3.06 -6.13 21.87
C GLU A 464 3.41 -4.88 21.04
N ARG A 465 2.43 -4.24 20.39
CA ARG A 465 2.64 -2.99 19.63
C ARG A 465 2.80 -1.75 20.52
N VAL A 466 2.60 -1.87 21.84
CA VAL A 466 2.74 -0.76 22.80
C VAL A 466 4.19 -0.57 23.22
N ALA A 467 4.66 0.67 23.19
CA ALA A 467 5.96 1.05 23.71
C ALA A 467 5.86 2.32 24.58
N PRO A 468 6.71 2.48 25.60
CA PRO A 468 6.73 3.70 26.38
C PRO A 468 7.27 4.88 25.57
N LEU A 469 6.79 6.09 25.89
CA LEU A 469 7.38 7.38 25.50
C LEU A 469 8.68 7.62 26.30
N SER A 470 9.63 6.69 26.25
CA SER A 470 10.95 6.82 26.87
C SER A 470 12.09 6.48 25.90
N PRO A 471 13.24 7.18 25.96
CA PRO A 471 14.32 7.02 24.97
C PRO A 471 15.03 5.67 25.01
N GLU A 472 14.92 4.94 26.11
CA GLU A 472 15.79 3.80 26.40
C GLU A 472 15.31 2.48 25.79
N ASN A 473 14.02 2.37 25.41
CA ASN A 473 13.42 1.12 24.90
C ASN A 473 12.40 1.32 23.76
N SER A 474 12.38 2.48 23.12
CA SER A 474 11.38 2.84 22.10
C SER A 474 12.01 3.61 20.93
N PRO A 475 11.42 3.56 19.72
CA PRO A 475 11.76 4.51 18.67
C PRO A 475 11.58 5.98 19.10
N ALA A 476 10.78 6.26 20.14
CA ALA A 476 10.54 7.59 20.69
C ALA A 476 11.83 8.29 21.19
N TYR A 477 11.74 9.62 21.27
CA TYR A 477 12.78 10.51 21.79
C TYR A 477 12.13 11.52 22.74
N GLN A 478 12.88 12.04 23.72
CA GLN A 478 12.33 13.01 24.67
C GLN A 478 12.16 14.38 24.02
N THR A 479 10.96 14.95 24.10
CA THR A 479 10.63 16.27 23.53
C THR A 479 10.10 17.19 24.61
N SER A 480 10.25 18.49 24.37
CA SER A 480 9.53 19.53 25.13
C SER A 480 8.46 20.10 24.22
N GLY A 481 7.24 20.28 24.73
CA GLY A 481 6.14 20.91 23.99
C GLY A 481 5.42 20.02 22.96
N SER A 482 5.29 18.73 23.26
CA SER A 482 4.46 17.79 22.49
C SER A 482 2.98 17.92 22.82
N ILE A 483 2.11 17.46 21.90
CA ILE A 483 0.65 17.67 21.99
C ILE A 483 -0.01 16.96 23.18
N ASP A 484 0.56 15.85 23.66
CA ASP A 484 0.11 15.13 24.85
C ASP A 484 0.15 16.01 26.10
N THR A 485 1.12 16.93 26.19
CA THR A 485 1.23 17.86 27.33
C THR A 485 0.20 19.00 27.29
N MET A 486 -0.48 19.20 26.15
CA MET A 486 -1.49 20.25 25.98
C MET A 486 -2.82 19.83 26.60
N LEU A 487 -3.29 18.61 26.36
CA LEU A 487 -4.62 18.17 26.79
C LEU A 487 -4.83 18.31 28.32
N PRO A 488 -3.90 17.87 29.20
CA PRO A 488 -4.07 18.03 30.65
C PRO A 488 -4.11 19.49 31.12
N ARG A 489 -3.47 20.40 30.37
CA ARG A 489 -3.50 21.84 30.68
C ARG A 489 -4.80 22.49 30.26
N VAL A 490 -5.36 22.09 29.12
CA VAL A 490 -6.64 22.61 28.62
C VAL A 490 -7.82 22.01 29.41
N PHE A 491 -7.75 20.74 29.81
CA PHE A 491 -8.80 20.01 30.51
C PHE A 491 -8.33 19.47 31.86
N PRO A 492 -8.00 20.33 32.84
CA PRO A 492 -7.43 19.90 34.12
C PRO A 492 -8.38 19.06 35.00
N LYS A 493 -9.68 19.05 34.66
CA LYS A 493 -10.71 18.28 35.37
C LYS A 493 -11.06 16.96 34.67
N ALA A 494 -10.65 16.78 33.43
CA ALA A 494 -10.96 15.57 32.67
C ALA A 494 -9.87 14.50 32.92
N LYS A 495 -10.28 13.23 32.95
CA LYS A 495 -9.36 12.10 32.88
C LYS A 495 -8.96 11.92 31.41
N ILE A 496 -7.65 11.94 31.16
CA ILE A 496 -7.08 11.92 29.81
C ILE A 496 -6.26 10.65 29.60
N SER A 497 -6.55 9.96 28.51
CA SER A 497 -5.75 8.86 27.96
C SER A 497 -5.22 9.28 26.60
N PHE A 498 -3.90 9.24 26.38
CA PHE A 498 -3.27 9.65 25.12
C PHE A 498 -2.43 8.53 24.54
N VAL A 499 -2.58 8.29 23.24
CA VAL A 499 -1.78 7.36 22.44
C VAL A 499 -1.25 8.09 21.21
N CYS A 500 0.05 8.08 21.00
CA CYS A 500 0.65 8.44 19.71
C CYS A 500 0.80 7.15 18.88
N GLN A 501 0.13 7.08 17.74
CA GLN A 501 0.23 5.97 16.80
C GLN A 501 1.28 6.31 15.74
N GLU A 502 2.47 5.75 15.89
CA GLU A 502 3.61 6.03 15.01
C GLU A 502 3.81 4.88 14.00
N PHE A 503 3.67 5.18 12.70
CA PHE A 503 3.90 4.21 11.62
C PHE A 503 5.33 4.29 11.07
N GLY A 504 6.03 3.15 11.02
CA GLY A 504 7.37 3.07 10.48
C GLY A 504 7.42 3.30 8.97
N THR A 505 8.41 4.08 8.55
CA THR A 505 8.68 4.38 7.13
C THR A 505 10.13 4.00 6.80
N TYR A 506 10.96 4.94 6.35
CA TYR A 506 12.35 4.70 6.02
C TYR A 506 13.29 4.90 7.22
N SER A 507 14.56 4.55 7.03
CA SER A 507 15.59 4.76 8.06
C SER A 507 15.71 6.24 8.46
N ALA A 508 16.03 6.49 9.73
CA ALA A 508 16.19 7.84 10.27
C ALA A 508 17.20 8.69 9.48
N VAL A 509 18.24 8.07 8.91
CA VAL A 509 19.22 8.75 8.04
C VAL A 509 18.59 9.22 6.73
N LYS A 510 17.73 8.41 6.10
CA LYS A 510 17.00 8.78 4.87
C LYS A 510 15.97 9.88 5.17
N VAL A 511 15.25 9.78 6.27
CA VAL A 511 14.28 10.80 6.72
C VAL A 511 15.00 12.12 7.02
N LEU A 512 16.11 12.10 7.76
CA LEU A 512 16.90 13.29 8.05
C LEU A 512 17.43 13.97 6.78
N HIS A 513 17.89 13.18 5.81
CA HIS A 513 18.33 13.71 4.52
C HIS A 513 17.19 14.44 3.80
N ALA A 514 16.00 13.84 3.75
CA ALA A 514 14.85 14.45 3.10
C ALA A 514 14.42 15.75 3.79
N LEU A 515 14.35 15.77 5.13
CA LEU A 515 14.05 16.96 5.93
C LEU A 515 15.02 18.10 5.63
N ARG A 516 16.32 17.77 5.61
CA ARG A 516 17.38 18.72 5.34
C ARG A 516 17.29 19.32 3.93
N GLU A 517 17.10 18.48 2.91
CA GLU A 517 17.02 18.97 1.53
C GLU A 517 15.74 19.75 1.27
N GLU A 518 14.62 19.40 1.90
CA GLU A 518 13.41 20.22 1.84
C GLU A 518 13.62 21.57 2.55
N ASN A 519 14.18 21.59 3.76
CA ASN A 519 14.43 22.82 4.49
C ASN A 519 15.40 23.78 3.75
N ARG A 520 16.42 23.23 3.08
CA ARG A 520 17.31 23.98 2.17
C ARG A 520 16.54 24.59 1.00
N TRP A 521 15.65 23.82 0.38
CA TRP A 521 14.82 24.30 -0.73
C TRP A 521 13.90 25.42 -0.31
N HIS A 522 13.29 25.30 0.87
CA HIS A 522 12.39 26.31 1.42
C HIS A 522 13.09 27.64 1.70
N HIS A 523 14.26 27.61 2.36
CA HIS A 523 14.92 28.85 2.79
C HIS A 523 15.88 29.45 1.76
N TYR A 524 16.45 28.64 0.87
CA TYR A 524 17.52 29.07 -0.04
C TYR A 524 17.21 28.75 -1.51
N GLY A 525 16.08 28.12 -1.81
CA GLY A 525 15.57 27.92 -3.17
C GLY A 525 14.29 28.72 -3.43
N ALA A 526 13.44 28.24 -4.35
CA ALA A 526 12.16 28.89 -4.64
C ALA A 526 11.04 28.49 -3.66
N GLY A 527 11.25 27.45 -2.85
CA GLY A 527 10.28 27.00 -1.83
C GLY A 527 8.96 26.45 -2.37
N THR A 528 8.88 26.11 -3.66
CA THR A 528 7.67 25.57 -4.29
C THR A 528 7.51 24.05 -4.05
N PRO A 529 6.28 23.52 -3.94
CA PRO A 529 6.03 22.12 -3.59
C PRO A 529 6.26 21.11 -4.73
N ASP A 530 6.49 21.57 -5.96
CA ASP A 530 6.75 20.75 -7.15
C ASP A 530 8.22 20.28 -7.26
N HIS A 531 9.11 20.81 -6.43
CA HIS A 531 10.52 20.46 -6.48
C HIS A 531 10.78 19.00 -6.03
N PRO A 532 11.77 18.29 -6.60
CA PRO A 532 12.04 16.90 -6.22
C PRO A 532 12.35 16.67 -4.73
N THR A 533 12.81 17.67 -3.98
CA THR A 533 13.12 17.52 -2.55
C THR A 533 11.87 17.50 -1.68
N THR A 534 10.84 18.28 -2.00
CA THR A 534 9.55 18.27 -1.30
C THR A 534 8.82 16.95 -1.59
N GLN A 535 8.89 16.45 -2.83
CA GLN A 535 8.35 15.13 -3.18
C GLN A 535 9.09 13.99 -2.46
N LYS A 536 10.43 14.08 -2.33
CA LYS A 536 11.20 13.13 -1.52
C LYS A 536 10.84 13.19 -0.03
N LEU A 537 10.50 14.36 0.49
CA LEU A 537 10.02 14.49 1.87
C LEU A 537 8.64 13.86 2.02
N LYS A 538 7.72 14.11 1.09
CA LYS A 538 6.42 13.43 1.05
C LYS A 538 6.59 11.91 1.02
N GLU A 539 7.45 11.39 0.14
CA GLU A 539 7.76 9.96 0.09
C GLU A 539 8.34 9.46 1.41
N ALA A 540 9.21 10.23 2.06
CA ALA A 540 9.86 9.82 3.30
C ALA A 540 8.88 9.60 4.46
N PHE A 541 7.75 10.30 4.48
CA PHE A 541 6.73 10.26 5.54
C PHE A 541 5.42 9.59 5.12
N SER A 542 5.11 9.57 3.82
CA SER A 542 3.95 8.90 3.26
C SER A 542 4.37 8.14 2.00
N PRO A 543 5.09 7.00 2.15
CA PRO A 543 5.58 6.20 1.04
C PRO A 543 4.50 5.93 -0.01
N ASN A 544 4.84 6.09 -1.28
CA ASN A 544 3.99 5.69 -2.39
C ASN A 544 4.11 4.19 -2.67
N ASP A 545 3.99 3.40 -1.61
CA ASP A 545 4.09 1.96 -1.59
C ASP A 545 2.79 1.39 -1.02
N VAL A 546 2.31 0.34 -1.66
CA VAL A 546 0.92 -0.07 -1.46
C VAL A 546 0.76 -0.99 -0.26
N SER A 547 1.74 -1.84 0.02
CA SER A 547 1.73 -2.67 1.22
C SER A 547 1.78 -1.78 2.46
N TRP A 548 2.59 -0.71 2.43
CA TRP A 548 2.61 0.31 3.47
C TRP A 548 1.24 0.97 3.65
N LYS A 549 0.64 1.50 2.58
CA LYS A 549 -0.67 2.16 2.61
C LYS A 549 -1.77 1.26 3.17
N ARG A 550 -1.78 -0.02 2.78
CA ARG A 550 -2.74 -1.01 3.30
C ARG A 550 -2.57 -1.23 4.80
N SER A 551 -1.33 -1.39 5.24
CA SER A 551 -1.03 -1.63 6.66
C SER A 551 -1.44 -0.42 7.52
N VAL A 552 -1.19 0.80 7.03
CA VAL A 552 -1.59 2.04 7.69
C VAL A 552 -3.11 2.12 7.88
N LEU A 553 -3.89 1.83 6.84
CA LEU A 553 -5.35 1.82 6.94
C LEU A 553 -5.84 0.74 7.92
N ALA A 554 -5.38 -0.51 7.75
CA ALA A 554 -5.83 -1.63 8.58
C ALA A 554 -5.55 -1.41 10.08
N ARG A 555 -4.33 -1.01 10.44
CA ARG A 555 -3.93 -0.77 11.84
C ARG A 555 -4.51 0.51 12.41
N GLY A 556 -4.74 1.53 11.58
CA GLY A 556 -5.44 2.75 11.96
C GLY A 556 -6.90 2.48 12.32
N GLN A 557 -7.61 1.71 11.49
CA GLN A 557 -8.96 1.23 11.77
C GLN A 557 -9.02 0.39 13.05
N GLU A 558 -8.11 -0.58 13.19
CA GLU A 558 -8.04 -1.47 14.35
C GLU A 558 -7.92 -0.69 15.66
N LEU A 559 -6.97 0.25 15.74
CA LEU A 559 -6.78 1.06 16.95
C LEU A 559 -8.00 1.94 17.22
N PHE A 560 -8.59 2.55 16.19
CA PHE A 560 -9.78 3.37 16.36
C PHE A 560 -10.95 2.58 16.92
N HIS A 561 -11.25 1.39 16.38
CA HIS A 561 -12.33 0.53 16.89
C HIS A 561 -12.07 0.09 18.32
N GLN A 562 -10.85 -0.35 18.63
CA GLN A 562 -10.48 -0.70 20.00
C GLN A 562 -10.67 0.49 20.96
N ALA A 563 -10.28 1.70 20.56
CA ALA A 563 -10.44 2.89 21.38
C ALA A 563 -11.91 3.28 21.59
N VAL A 564 -12.76 3.13 20.57
CA VAL A 564 -14.21 3.35 20.68
C VAL A 564 -14.84 2.34 21.64
N GLU A 565 -14.51 1.04 21.50
CA GLU A 565 -15.03 -0.01 22.38
C GLU A 565 -14.63 0.22 23.85
N LEU A 566 -13.38 0.59 24.08
CA LEU A 566 -12.89 0.93 25.43
C LEU A 566 -13.65 2.12 26.01
N LEU A 567 -13.79 3.21 25.25
CA LEU A 567 -14.50 4.40 25.71
C LEU A 567 -15.97 4.08 26.08
N LEU A 568 -16.65 3.28 25.27
CA LEU A 568 -18.04 2.88 25.52
C LEU A 568 -18.16 1.92 26.71
N SER A 569 -17.25 0.96 26.85
CA SER A 569 -17.27 0.03 27.99
C SER A 569 -16.99 0.73 29.33
N GLU A 570 -16.07 1.70 29.38
CA GLU A 570 -15.83 2.53 30.57
C GLU A 570 -17.08 3.34 30.96
N GLN A 571 -17.79 3.89 29.98
CA GLN A 571 -19.03 4.63 30.19
C GLN A 571 -20.13 3.74 30.77
N GLU A 572 -20.29 2.53 30.26
CA GLU A 572 -21.28 1.56 30.77
C GLU A 572 -20.98 1.13 32.21
N GLN A 573 -19.71 0.88 32.55
CA GLN A 573 -19.29 0.52 33.90
C GLN A 573 -19.59 1.65 34.90
N MET A 574 -19.22 2.89 34.59
CA MET A 574 -19.48 4.03 35.46
C MET A 574 -20.99 4.28 35.65
N ASN A 575 -21.79 4.12 34.59
CA ASN A 575 -23.25 4.24 34.68
C ASN A 575 -23.88 3.10 35.49
N GLY A 576 -23.32 1.88 35.42
CA GLY A 576 -23.75 0.73 36.21
C GLY A 576 -23.45 0.89 37.70
N GLU A 577 -22.25 1.36 38.05
CA GLU A 577 -21.85 1.64 39.42
C GLU A 577 -22.72 2.75 40.05
N ALA A 578 -22.96 3.85 39.31
CA ALA A 578 -23.84 4.93 39.75
C ALA A 578 -25.27 4.45 40.06
N LYS A 579 -25.83 3.56 39.23
CA LYS A 579 -27.16 2.96 39.46
C LYS A 579 -27.21 1.99 40.65
N SER A 580 -26.09 1.36 41.00
CA SER A 580 -26.01 0.45 42.16
C SER A 580 -25.86 1.16 43.51
N LEU A 581 -25.44 2.43 43.48
CA LEU A 581 -25.28 3.31 44.65
C LEU A 581 -26.51 4.16 44.96
N GLU A 582 -27.54 4.18 44.10
CA GLU A 582 -28.82 4.79 44.43
C GLU A 582 -29.47 4.03 45.61
N PRO A 583 -29.87 4.70 46.70
CA PRO A 583 -30.54 4.03 47.80
C PRO A 583 -31.82 3.40 47.27
N ARG A 584 -31.98 2.08 47.43
CA ARG A 584 -33.29 1.42 47.27
C ARG A 584 -34.29 2.17 48.15
N ALA A 585 -35.08 3.04 47.55
CA ALA A 585 -36.17 3.72 48.23
C ALA A 585 -37.07 2.63 48.82
N ARG A 586 -37.06 2.53 50.15
CA ARG A 586 -37.93 1.64 50.91
C ARG A 586 -39.38 1.97 50.54
N ARG A 587 -40.10 1.00 49.97
CA ARG A 587 -41.56 0.98 49.98
C ARG A 587 -42.05 0.56 51.35
#